data_AF-A0A7W4I5R5-F1
#
_entry.id   AF-A0A7W4I5R5-F1
#
_cell.length_a   1.000
_cell.length_b   1.000
_cell.length_c   1.000
_cell.angle_alpha   90.00
_cell.angle_beta   90.00
_cell.angle_gamma   90.00
#
_symmetry.space_group_name_H-M   'P 1'
#
loop_
_entity.id
_entity.type
_entity.pdbx_description
1 polymer ?
#
loop_
_entity_poly.entity_id
_entity_poly.type
_entity_poly.pdbx_seq_one_letter_code
_entity_poly.pdbx_strand_id
1 'polypeptide(L)'
;MDRAIALVTGIALGLFGLIVTAIATIEHMARQILASMGIVGELQTALLVILLVGMIVAAFRVFGGAFSVLISLVLILILLHALLATAGVPLH
;
A
#
# COMPACT_ATOMS: atom_id res chain seq x y z
N MET A 1 -12.50 12.53 -17.67
CA MET A 1 -12.18 12.41 -16.22
C MET A 1 -11.60 11.04 -15.85
N ASP A 2 -11.99 9.99 -16.56
CA ASP A 2 -11.63 8.61 -16.24
C ASP A 2 -10.12 8.35 -16.24
N ARG A 3 -9.37 9.01 -17.13
CA ARG A 3 -7.90 8.92 -17.16
C ARG A 3 -7.25 9.42 -15.86
N ALA A 4 -7.81 10.47 -15.24
CA ALA A 4 -7.28 11.01 -14.00
C ALA A 4 -7.55 10.05 -12.83
N ILE A 5 -8.75 9.48 -12.76
CA ILE A 5 -9.10 8.46 -11.76
C ILE A 5 -8.20 7.22 -11.91
N ALA A 6 -8.03 6.74 -13.15
CA ALA A 6 -7.15 5.61 -13.46
C ALA A 6 -5.70 5.87 -13.09
N LEU A 7 -5.18 7.08 -13.35
CA LEU A 7 -3.82 7.47 -12.98
C LEU A 7 -3.62 7.45 -11.47
N VAL A 8 -4.48 8.12 -10.72
CA VAL A 8 -4.34 8.21 -9.25
C VAL A 8 -4.51 6.84 -8.60
N THR A 9 -5.45 6.04 -9.09
CA THR A 9 -5.64 4.65 -8.63
C THR A 9 -4.41 3.80 -8.96
N GLY A 10 -3.84 3.94 -10.16
CA GLY A 10 -2.61 3.25 -10.56
C GLY A 10 -1.42 3.61 -9.67
N ILE A 11 -1.27 4.88 -9.31
CA ILE A 11 -0.23 5.33 -8.37
C ILE A 11 -0.44 4.72 -6.99
N ALA A 12 -1.68 4.71 -6.47
CA ALA A 12 -1.98 4.12 -5.17
C ALA A 12 -1.68 2.61 -5.14
N LEU A 13 -2.07 1.89 -6.19
CA LEU A 13 -1.77 0.46 -6.33
C LEU A 13 -0.27 0.20 -6.50
N GLY A 14 0.44 1.04 -7.25
CA GLY A 14 1.89 0.95 -7.42
C GLY A 14 2.63 1.15 -6.10
N LEU A 15 2.21 2.15 -5.31
CA LEU A 15 2.76 2.40 -3.98
C LEU A 15 2.51 1.22 -3.04
N PHE A 16 1.29 0.66 -3.07
CA PHE A 16 0.96 -0.53 -2.30
C PHE A 16 1.83 -1.72 -2.70
N GLY A 17 1.99 -1.98 -4.00
CA GLY A 17 2.87 -3.02 -4.52
C GLY A 17 4.30 -2.84 -4.05
N LEU A 18 4.84 -1.62 -4.13
CA LEU A 18 6.19 -1.29 -3.67
C LEU A 18 6.39 -1.63 -2.18
N ILE A 19 5.42 -1.27 -1.34
CA ILE A 19 5.46 -1.56 0.10
C ILE A 19 5.46 -3.06 0.34
N VAL A 20 4.55 -3.80 -0.29
CA VAL A 20 4.47 -5.26 -0.15
C VAL A 20 5.76 -5.93 -0.60
N THR A 21 6.33 -5.52 -1.74
CA THR A 21 7.61 -6.04 -2.24
C THR A 21 8.76 -5.76 -1.27
N ALA A 22 8.82 -4.55 -0.71
CA ALA A 22 9.85 -4.19 0.27
C ALA A 22 9.73 -5.04 1.54
N ILE A 23 8.51 -5.20 2.07
CA ILE A 23 8.24 -6.03 3.24
C ILE A 23 8.64 -7.48 2.99
N ALA A 24 8.23 -8.06 1.85
CA ALA A 24 8.57 -9.44 1.49
C ALA A 24 10.09 -9.64 1.34
N THR A 25 10.79 -8.67 0.76
CA THR A 25 12.26 -8.71 0.63
C THR A 25 12.92 -8.72 2.01
N ILE A 26 12.50 -7.83 2.91
CA ILE A 26 13.02 -7.74 4.28
C ILE A 26 12.71 -9.03 5.06
N GLU A 27 11.50 -9.56 4.95
CA GLU A 27 11.11 -10.81 5.59
C GLU A 27 11.97 -11.98 5.11
N HIS A 28 12.22 -12.08 3.80
CA HIS A 28 13.07 -13.11 3.23
C HIS A 28 14.51 -13.02 3.75
N MET A 29 15.08 -11.82 3.80
CA MET A 29 16.42 -11.59 4.37
C MET A 29 16.47 -11.95 5.86
N ALA A 30 15.49 -11.50 6.65
CA ALA A 30 15.40 -11.82 8.07
C ALA A 30 15.30 -13.32 8.32
N ARG A 31 14.55 -14.04 7.48
CA ARG A 31 14.42 -15.50 7.55
C ARG A 31 15.77 -16.19 7.34
N GLN A 32 16.53 -15.78 6.33
CA GLN A 32 17.87 -16.32 6.07
C GLN A 32 18.84 -16.02 7.22
N ILE A 33 18.80 -14.80 7.74
CA ILE A 33 19.63 -14.36 8.87
C ILE A 33 19.32 -15.19 10.13
N LEU A 34 18.05 -15.37 10.49
CA LEU A 34 17.65 -16.21 11.62
C LEU A 34 18.08 -17.66 11.44
N ALA A 35 17.91 -18.22 10.23
CA ALA A 35 18.34 -19.58 9.93
C ALA A 35 19.86 -19.74 10.06
N SER A 36 20.65 -18.74 9.64
CA SER A 36 22.11 -18.75 9.79
C SER A 36 22.57 -18.72 11.26
N MET A 37 21.74 -18.20 12.16
CA MET A 37 21.96 -18.23 13.61
C MET A 37 21.42 -19.51 14.28
N GLY A 38 20.92 -20.48 13.50
CA GLY A 38 20.33 -21.71 14.02
C GLY A 38 18.90 -21.55 14.58
N ILE A 39 18.27 -20.38 14.38
CA ILE A 39 16.89 -20.14 14.81
C ILE A 39 15.93 -20.64 13.73
N VAL A 40 15.27 -21.76 14.03
CA VAL A 40 14.36 -22.47 13.13
C VAL A 40 13.04 -22.83 13.82
N GLY A 41 12.04 -23.24 13.05
CA GLY A 41 10.76 -23.75 13.57
C GLY A 41 9.82 -22.65 14.10
N GLU A 42 9.13 -22.94 15.20
CA GLU A 42 8.10 -22.06 15.76
C GLU A 42 8.66 -20.71 16.24
N LEU A 43 9.86 -20.71 16.84
CA LEU A 43 10.52 -19.50 17.30
C LEU A 43 10.85 -18.54 16.14
N GLN A 44 11.33 -19.08 15.01
CA GLN A 44 11.59 -18.29 13.80
C GLN A 44 10.30 -17.65 13.29
N THR A 45 9.21 -18.43 13.24
CA THR A 45 7.90 -17.95 12.80
C THR A 45 7.39 -16.83 13.71
N ALA A 46 7.49 -16.99 15.03
CA ALA A 46 7.08 -15.97 15.99
C ALA A 46 7.85 -14.65 15.80
N LEU A 47 9.17 -14.73 15.62
CA LEU A 47 10.01 -13.55 15.38
C LEU A 47 9.69 -12.86 14.06
N LEU A 48 9.45 -13.63 13.00
CA LEU A 48 9.07 -13.08 11.68
C LEU A 48 7.68 -12.43 11.71
N VAL A 49 6.72 -12.98 12.48
CA VAL A 49 5.41 -12.35 12.67
C VAL A 49 5.56 -11.01 13.41
N ILE A 50 6.37 -10.96 14.46
CA ILE A 50 6.64 -9.69 15.18
C ILE A 50 7.28 -8.67 14.24
N LEU A 51 8.28 -9.09 13.45
CA LEU A 51 8.92 -8.24 12.44
C LEU A 51 7.89 -7.73 11.41
N LEU A 52 7.04 -8.62 10.89
CA LEU A 52 6.03 -8.29 9.90
C LEU A 52 5.03 -7.26 10.45
N VAL A 53 4.52 -7.45 11.67
CA VAL A 53 3.63 -6.50 12.33
C VAL A 53 4.32 -5.14 12.49
N GLY A 54 5.58 -5.13 12.94
CA GLY A 54 6.38 -3.90 13.05
C GLY A 54 6.53 -3.18 11.71
N MET A 55 6.81 -3.93 10.64
CA MET A 55 6.95 -3.40 9.28
C MET A 55 5.63 -2.86 8.72
N ILE A 56 4.51 -3.52 8.99
CA ILE A 56 3.17 -3.04 8.61
C ILE A 56 2.87 -1.71 9.29
N VAL A 57 3.09 -1.62 10.60
CA VAL A 57 2.88 -0.38 11.36
C VAL A 57 3.79 0.73 10.85
N ALA A 58 5.07 0.43 10.61
CA ALA A 58 6.02 1.38 10.03
C ALA A 58 5.60 1.85 8.64
N ALA A 59 5.14 0.95 7.78
CA ALA A 59 4.65 1.28 6.44
C ALA A 59 3.42 2.19 6.50
N PHE A 60 2.44 1.89 7.33
CA PHE A 60 1.28 2.77 7.54
C PHE A 60 1.69 4.13 8.11
N ARG A 61 2.69 4.18 9.00
CA ARG A 61 3.18 5.45 9.55
C ARG A 61 3.89 6.31 8.51
N VAL A 62 4.72 5.71 7.66
CA VAL A 62 5.52 6.42 6.64
C VAL A 62 4.65 6.82 5.44
N PHE A 63 3.81 5.91 4.97
CA PHE A 63 3.04 6.09 3.74
C PHE A 63 1.56 6.45 3.96
N GLY A 64 1.07 6.43 5.21
CA GLY A 64 -0.33 6.73 5.52
C GLY A 64 -0.77 8.11 5.03
N GLY A 65 0.12 9.11 5.13
CA GLY A 65 -0.13 10.44 4.57
C GLY A 65 -0.30 10.42 3.05
N ALA A 66 0.57 9.70 2.34
CA ALA A 66 0.48 9.56 0.88
C ALA A 66 -0.80 8.85 0.46
N PHE A 67 -1.16 7.73 1.09
CA PHE A 67 -2.43 7.04 0.84
C PHE A 67 -3.63 7.93 1.14
N SER A 68 -3.61 8.68 2.24
CA SER A 68 -4.69 9.60 2.58
C SER A 68 -4.90 10.63 1.46
N VAL A 69 -3.82 11.25 0.97
CA VAL A 69 -3.90 12.24 -0.11
C VAL A 69 -4.44 11.60 -1.40
N LEU A 70 -3.91 10.44 -1.79
CA LEU A 70 -4.35 9.74 -3.00
C LEU A 70 -5.82 9.33 -2.93
N ILE A 71 -6.26 8.78 -1.80
CA ILE A 71 -7.66 8.38 -1.58
C ILE A 71 -8.58 9.60 -1.61
N SER A 72 -8.22 10.68 -0.90
CA SER A 72 -9.01 11.92 -0.93
C SER A 72 -9.13 12.48 -2.34
N LEU A 73 -8.05 12.46 -3.12
CA LEU A 73 -8.07 12.91 -4.52
C LEU A 73 -8.99 12.05 -5.39
N VAL A 74 -8.93 10.72 -5.26
CA VAL A 74 -9.85 9.81 -5.96
C VAL A 74 -11.30 10.10 -5.59
N LEU A 75 -11.61 10.24 -4.31
CA LEU A 75 -12.98 10.53 -3.85
C LEU A 75 -13.50 11.86 -4.38
N ILE A 76 -12.67 12.91 -4.39
CA ILE A 76 -13.04 14.21 -4.96
C ILE A 76 -13.30 14.09 -6.46
N LEU A 77 -12.46 13.37 -7.21
CA LEU A 77 -12.64 13.16 -8.65
C LEU A 77 -13.92 12.39 -8.95
N ILE A 78 -14.23 11.35 -8.16
CA ILE A 78 -15.47 10.58 -8.29
C ILE A 78 -16.69 11.46 -8.00
N LEU A 79 -16.65 12.27 -6.92
CA LEU A 79 -17.74 13.17 -6.58
C LEU A 79 -17.97 14.22 -7.69
N LEU A 80 -16.89 14.81 -8.19
CA LEU A 80 -16.97 15.78 -9.28
C LEU A 80 -17.54 15.14 -10.55
N HIS A 81 -17.15 13.89 -10.84
CA HIS A 81 -17.64 13.16 -12.00
C HIS A 81 -19.15 12.92 -11.88
N ALA A 82 -19.60 12.45 -10.72
CA ALA A 82 -21.02 12.24 -10.43
C ALA A 82 -21.81 13.55 -10.54
N LEU A 83 -21.29 14.66 -9.99
CA LEU A 83 -21.97 15.96 -10.04
C LEU A 83 -22.11 16.47 -11.48
N LEU A 84 -21.03 16.43 -12.27
CA LEU A 84 -21.05 16.86 -13.67
C LEU A 84 -21.98 15.98 -14.53
N ALA A 85 -22.03 14.67 -14.26
CA ALA A 85 -22.95 13.75 -14.92
C ALA A 85 -24.40 14.14 -14.63
N THR A 86 -24.73 14.43 -13.37
CA THR A 86 -26.08 14.88 -12.98
C THR A 86 -26.44 16.26 -13.53
N ALA A 87 -25.44 17.13 -13.78
CA ALA A 87 -25.64 18.45 -14.37
C ALA A 87 -25.80 18.42 -15.90
N GLY A 88 -25.72 17.25 -16.55
CA GLY A 88 -25.84 17.11 -18.00
C GLY A 88 -24.62 17.62 -18.78
N VAL A 89 -23.48 17.81 -18.11
CA VAL A 89 -22.24 18.22 -18.77
C VAL A 89 -21.62 17.00 -19.45
N PRO A 90 -21.24 17.07 -20.75
CA PRO A 90 -20.60 15.96 -21.43
C PRO A 90 -19.26 15.63 -20.75
N LEU A 91 -19.16 14.41 -20.26
CA LEU A 91 -17.98 13.87 -19.60
C LEU A 91 -17.18 13.05 -20.62
N HIS A 92 -16.03 13.59 -21.04
CA HIS A 92 -15.01 12.88 -21.81
C HIS A 92 -13.71 12.76 -20.97
#